data_AF-A0AA36DPI8-F1
#
_entry.id   AF-A0AA36DPI8-F1
#
_cell.length_a   1.000
_cell.length_b   1.000
_cell.length_c   1.000
_cell.angle_alpha   90.00
_cell.angle_beta   90.00
_cell.angle_gamma   90.00
#
_symmetry.space_group_name_H-M   'P 1'
#
loop_
_entity.id
_entity.type
_entity.pdbx_description
1 polymer ?
#
loop_
_entity_poly.entity_id
_entity_poly.type
_entity_poly.pdbx_seq_one_letter_code
_entity_poly.pdbx_strand_id
1 'polypeptide(L)'
;MMNYTSNCEAEPESYSKSLQTEMPKNHFLDSLQCVLQKVYIAEAVLFKKLECSSTVCEVEHISRGLKRLNEIESRLNLRIAHYVNILTPNDSEEE
;
A
#
# COMPACT_ATOMS: atom_id res chain seq x y z
N MET A 1 -15.47 -45.22 7.51
CA MET A 1 -14.49 -46.19 6.99
C MET A 1 -14.95 -46.59 5.59
N MET A 2 -14.19 -46.18 4.55
CA MET A 2 -14.26 -46.56 3.11
C MET A 2 -15.59 -46.35 2.34
N ASN A 3 -15.66 -46.17 1.02
CA ASN A 3 -14.88 -45.49 -0.03
C ASN A 3 -15.62 -45.76 -1.38
N TYR A 4 -15.74 -44.75 -2.25
CA TYR A 4 -15.97 -44.77 -3.73
C TYR A 4 -17.21 -45.48 -4.34
N THR A 5 -17.96 -44.85 -5.27
CA THR A 5 -17.63 -44.70 -6.71
C THR A 5 -18.65 -43.73 -7.36
N SER A 6 -18.24 -42.63 -8.01
CA SER A 6 -17.88 -42.44 -9.44
C SER A 6 -18.96 -42.78 -10.47
N ASN A 7 -19.53 -41.78 -11.17
CA ASN A 7 -19.45 -41.69 -12.65
C ASN A 7 -19.98 -40.37 -13.24
N CYS A 8 -19.17 -39.81 -14.16
CA CYS A 8 -19.45 -39.04 -15.39
C CYS A 8 -20.53 -37.94 -15.34
N GLU A 9 -20.24 -36.71 -15.76
CA GLU A 9 -20.09 -36.40 -17.19
C GLU A 9 -18.96 -35.42 -17.51
N ALA A 10 -18.39 -35.65 -18.70
CA ALA A 10 -17.24 -34.97 -19.29
C ALA A 10 -17.60 -33.59 -19.85
N GLU A 11 -16.55 -32.77 -20.02
CA GLU A 11 -16.48 -31.35 -20.39
C GLU A 11 -17.20 -30.96 -21.71
N PRO A 12 -17.26 -29.64 -22.01
CA PRO A 12 -16.23 -29.17 -22.93
C PRO A 12 -15.56 -27.86 -22.48
N GLU A 13 -14.24 -27.92 -22.41
CA GLU A 13 -13.27 -26.91 -22.83
C GLU A 13 -13.85 -25.50 -23.11
N SER A 14 -13.82 -24.65 -22.09
CA SER A 14 -13.60 -23.22 -22.30
C SER A 14 -12.24 -22.89 -21.75
N TYR A 15 -11.23 -23.00 -22.61
CA TYR A 15 -9.91 -22.42 -22.42
C TYR A 15 -10.04 -20.89 -22.36
N SER A 16 -10.49 -20.36 -21.23
CA SER A 16 -10.00 -19.07 -20.77
C SER A 16 -8.97 -19.37 -19.68
N LYS A 17 -7.74 -19.68 -20.10
CA LYS A 17 -6.58 -19.37 -19.27
C LYS A 17 -6.58 -17.85 -19.10
N SER A 18 -7.38 -17.34 -18.16
CA SER A 18 -7.05 -16.05 -17.58
C SER A 18 -5.69 -16.26 -16.97
N LEU A 19 -4.68 -15.65 -17.57
CA LEU A 19 -3.42 -15.34 -16.92
C LEU A 19 -3.79 -14.47 -15.69
N GLN A 20 -4.33 -15.09 -14.65
CA GLN A 20 -4.14 -14.61 -13.30
C GLN A 20 -2.67 -14.89 -13.02
N THR A 21 -1.83 -14.00 -13.56
CA THR A 21 -0.53 -13.74 -13.00
C THR A 21 -0.83 -13.39 -11.56
N GLU A 22 -0.73 -14.37 -10.66
CA GLU A 22 -0.72 -14.13 -9.22
C GLU A 22 0.45 -13.19 -8.99
N MET A 23 0.19 -11.88 -8.99
CA MET A 23 1.19 -10.92 -8.57
C MET A 23 1.64 -11.35 -7.18
N PRO A 24 2.95 -11.51 -6.94
CA PRO A 24 3.43 -11.89 -5.63
C PRO A 24 2.93 -10.85 -4.63
N LYS A 25 2.12 -11.27 -3.66
CA LYS A 25 1.70 -10.43 -2.54
C LYS A 25 2.96 -9.94 -1.84
N ASN A 26 3.37 -8.72 -2.14
CA ASN A 26 4.55 -8.14 -1.54
C ASN A 26 4.16 -7.55 -0.18
N HIS A 27 4.16 -8.42 0.83
CA HIS A 27 3.84 -8.07 2.22
C HIS A 27 4.60 -6.84 2.73
N PHE A 28 5.79 -6.56 2.19
CA PHE A 28 6.57 -5.38 2.56
C PHE A 28 6.02 -4.10 1.91
N LEU A 29 5.68 -4.12 0.62
CA LEU A 29 5.04 -2.99 -0.06
C LEU A 29 3.68 -2.66 0.58
N ASP A 30 2.88 -3.68 0.85
CA ASP A 30 1.60 -3.54 1.55
C ASP A 30 1.79 -2.92 2.95
N SER A 31 2.83 -3.34 3.66
CA SER A 31 3.19 -2.77 4.97
C SER A 31 3.59 -1.29 4.85
N LEU A 32 4.37 -0.92 3.83
CA LEU A 32 4.75 0.47 3.59
C LEU A 32 3.54 1.34 3.26
N GLN A 33 2.64 0.86 2.40
CA GLN A 33 1.39 1.55 2.06
C GLN A 33 0.48 1.70 3.28
N CYS A 34 0.37 0.66 4.11
CA CYS A 34 -0.38 0.72 5.37
C CYS A 34 0.19 1.77 6.34
N VAL A 35 1.52 1.86 6.46
CA VAL A 35 2.16 2.90 7.28
C VAL A 35 1.89 4.29 6.69
N LEU A 36 1.99 4.45 5.37
CA LEU A 36 1.69 5.71 4.68
C LEU A 36 0.24 6.17 4.94
N GLN A 37 -0.72 5.24 4.88
CA GLN A 37 -2.11 5.54 5.22
C GLN A 37 -2.26 6.03 6.67
N LYS A 38 -1.53 5.43 7.62
CA LYS A 38 -1.53 5.88 9.02
C LYS A 38 -0.92 7.28 9.19
N VAL A 39 0.09 7.62 8.38
CA VAL A 39 0.67 8.98 8.36
C VAL A 39 -0.39 10.00 7.94
N TYR A 40 -1.14 9.74 6.86
CA TYR A 40 -2.22 10.62 6.41
C TYR A 40 -3.34 10.77 7.45
N ILE A 41 -3.73 9.69 8.13
CA ILE A 41 -4.71 9.76 9.21
C ILE A 41 -4.18 10.62 10.36
N ALA A 42 -2.92 10.42 10.77
CA ALA A 42 -2.32 11.21 11.84
C ALA A 42 -2.22 12.69 11.48
N GLU A 43 -1.90 12.99 10.23
CA GLU A 43 -1.82 14.35 9.71
C GLU A 43 -3.19 15.05 9.75
N ALA A 44 -4.25 14.39 9.27
CA ALA A 44 -5.61 14.90 9.33
C ALA A 44 -6.07 15.17 10.78
N VAL A 45 -5.69 14.30 11.73
CA VAL A 45 -5.96 14.50 13.15
C VAL A 45 -5.22 15.72 13.70
N LEU A 46 -3.96 15.92 13.31
CA LEU A 46 -3.17 17.08 13.74
C LEU A 46 -3.71 18.39 13.15
N PHE A 47 -4.13 18.41 11.89
CA PHE A 47 -4.78 19.58 11.29
C PHE A 47 -6.07 19.95 12.03
N LYS A 48 -6.93 18.97 12.31
CA LYS A 48 -8.14 19.22 13.10
C LYS A 48 -7.83 19.77 14.49
N LYS A 49 -6.77 19.28 15.15
CA LYS A 49 -6.32 19.83 16.44
C LYS A 49 -5.78 21.25 16.31
N LEU A 50 -5.09 21.55 15.21
CA LEU A 50 -4.55 22.89 14.93
C LEU A 50 -5.69 23.92 14.84
N GLU A 51 -6.79 23.57 14.16
CA GLU A 51 -7.99 24.41 14.05
C GLU A 51 -8.64 24.73 15.41
N CYS A 52 -8.55 23.80 16.35
CA CYS A 52 -9.11 23.94 17.70
C CYS A 52 -8.11 24.51 18.73
N SER A 53 -6.87 24.78 18.33
CA SER A 53 -5.83 25.24 19.25
C SER A 53 -6.06 26.68 19.66
N SER A 54 -5.81 26.98 20.94
CA SER A 54 -6.08 28.32 21.51
C SER A 54 -4.81 29.03 21.99
N THR A 55 -3.70 28.31 22.06
CA THR A 55 -2.42 28.86 22.53
C THR A 55 -1.33 28.75 21.45
N VAL A 56 -0.40 29.71 21.48
CA VAL A 56 0.78 29.69 20.58
C VAL A 56 1.62 28.44 20.81
N CYS A 57 1.76 27.99 22.06
CA CYS A 57 2.52 26.79 22.40
C CYS A 57 1.92 25.52 21.77
N GLU A 58 0.59 25.36 21.79
CA GLU A 58 -0.10 24.24 21.13
C GLU A 58 0.11 24.29 19.62
N VAL A 59 -0.06 25.47 19.01
CA VAL A 59 0.14 25.68 17.56
C VAL A 59 1.56 25.31 17.15
N GLU A 60 2.58 25.75 17.88
CA GLU A 60 3.98 25.40 17.61
C GLU A 60 4.26 23.90 17.76
N HIS A 61 3.70 23.28 18.80
CA HIS A 61 3.87 21.85 19.04
C HIS A 61 3.24 21.02 17.92
N ILE A 62 2.01 21.34 17.52
CA ILE A 62 1.30 20.66 16.44
C ILE A 62 2.01 20.89 15.10
N SER A 63 2.45 22.11 14.82
CA SER A 63 3.20 22.45 13.60
C SER A 63 4.49 21.65 13.49
N ARG A 64 5.20 21.43 14.61
CA ARG A 64 6.38 20.56 14.66
C ARG A 64 6.02 19.09 14.39
N GLY A 65 4.88 18.63 14.90
CA GLY A 65 4.34 17.30 14.62
C GLY A 65 4.06 17.09 13.12
N LEU A 66 3.35 18.04 12.50
CA LEU A 66 3.06 18.04 11.05
C LEU A 66 4.34 18.00 10.21
N LYS A 67 5.33 18.83 10.55
CA LYS A 67 6.64 18.82 9.85
C LYS A 67 7.29 17.44 9.88
N ARG A 68 7.28 16.76 11.04
CA ARG A 68 7.84 15.41 11.18
C ARG A 68 7.06 14.37 10.38
N LEU A 69 5.73 14.47 10.33
CA LEU A 69 4.91 13.56 9.51
C LEU A 69 5.22 13.72 8.03
N ASN A 70 5.36 14.94 7.53
CA ASN A 70 5.75 15.21 6.14
C ASN A 70 7.14 14.63 5.78
N GLU A 71 8.11 14.71 6.70
CA GLU A 71 9.42 14.08 6.52
C GLU A 71 9.33 12.54 6.44
N ILE A 72 8.45 11.93 7.24
CA ILE A 72 8.20 10.48 7.23
C ILE A 72 7.49 10.07 5.94
N GLU A 73 6.45 10.81 5.53
CA GLU A 73 5.73 10.61 4.27
C GLU A 73 6.70 10.60 3.09
N SER A 74 7.53 11.63 2.97
CA SER A 74 8.52 11.77 1.89
C SER A 74 9.44 10.54 1.81
N ARG A 75 9.92 10.05 2.96
CA ARG A 75 10.76 8.84 3.03
C ARG A 75 10.02 7.56 2.66
N LEU A 76 8.75 7.43 3.05
CA LEU A 76 7.94 6.28 2.70
C LEU A 76 7.65 6.26 1.19
N ASN A 77 7.27 7.40 0.61
CA ASN A 77 7.03 7.52 -0.82
C ASN A 77 8.27 7.17 -1.65
N LEU A 78 9.46 7.64 -1.25
CA LEU A 78 10.71 7.26 -1.91
C LEU A 78 10.97 5.75 -1.84
N ARG A 79 10.73 5.12 -0.69
CA ARG A 79 10.89 3.67 -0.54
C ARG A 79 9.88 2.91 -1.37
N ILE A 80 8.61 3.30 -1.36
CA ILE A 80 7.55 2.69 -2.16
C ILE A 80 7.91 2.78 -3.65
N ALA A 81 8.29 3.96 -4.14
CA ALA A 81 8.69 4.17 -5.54
C ALA A 81 9.89 3.31 -5.92
N HIS A 82 10.92 3.24 -5.06
CA HIS A 82 12.07 2.38 -5.29
C HIS A 82 11.69 0.90 -5.39
N TYR A 83 10.83 0.40 -4.50
CA TYR A 83 10.37 -0.99 -4.53
C TYR A 83 9.48 -1.27 -5.74
N VAL A 84 8.61 -0.35 -6.14
CA VAL A 84 7.81 -0.48 -7.35
C VAL A 84 8.72 -0.57 -8.58
N ASN A 85 9.72 0.30 -8.71
CA ASN A 85 10.68 0.25 -9.82
C ASN A 85 11.48 -1.05 -9.87
N ILE A 86 11.75 -1.71 -8.73
CA ILE A 86 12.39 -3.04 -8.69
C ILE A 86 11.44 -4.13 -9.18
N LEU A 87 10.16 -4.06 -8.79
CA LEU A 87 9.15 -5.08 -9.13
C LEU A 87 8.64 -4.96 -10.56
N THR A 88 8.63 -3.74 -11.09
CA THR A 88 8.32 -3.41 -12.48
C THR A 88 9.47 -2.55 -13.00
N PRO A 89 10.61 -3.16 -13.36
CA PRO A 89 11.63 -2.44 -14.09
C PRO A 89 10.95 -1.94 -15.37
N ASN A 90 10.93 -0.62 -15.58
CA ASN A 90 10.63 -0.10 -16.90
C ASN A 90 11.83 -0.49 -17.78
N ASP A 91 11.71 -1.61 -18.51
CA ASP A 91 12.60 -1.98 -19.61
C ASP A 91 12.34 -1.05 -20.82
N SER A 92 12.41 0.27 -20.61
CA SER A 92 12.52 1.22 -21.72
C SER A 92 14.00 1.45 -21.97
N GLU A 93 14.67 0.40 -22.46
CA GLU A 93 15.74 0.57 -23.43
C GLU A 93 15.07 0.97 -24.75
N GLU A 94 14.78 2.26 -24.92
CA GLU A 94 14.65 2.82 -26.26
C GLU A 94 16.06 3.22 -26.71
N GLU A 95 16.71 2.31 -27.45
CA GLU A 95 17.94 2.53 -28.22
C GLU A 95 17.67 3.41 -29.46
#